data_AF-A0A7V8YEP2-F1
#
_entry.id   AF-A0A7V8YEP2-F1
#
_cell.length_a   1.000
_cell.length_b   1.000
_cell.length_c   1.000
_cell.angle_alpha   90.00
_cell.angle_beta   90.00
_cell.angle_gamma   90.00
#
_symmetry.space_group_name_H-M   'P 1'
#
loop_
_entity.id
_entity.type
_entity.pdbx_description
1 polymer ?
#
loop_
_entity_poly.entity_id
_entity_poly.type
_entity_poly.pdbx_seq_one_letter_code
_entity_poly.pdbx_strand_id
1 'polypeptide(L)'
;MRRRLGGVDSLAARVRRDCVEIEGALAPIARHRMWGDVGRMRLFPASSTTLQRRGAYREVLRHYVLLRMASTALPLDAAEVQQLLEVKDIARLYELWTAFAVVEAVSAWKGVASGARRLAHGDLGATLGSGLLVSWGDGTEVAYNASYTTKPGFHGQSWSLRLRPDVVLFVPDGPSAGLHVLDAKFRLSGTLAGAADDVEGDARVDDLHKMHTYRDAIPAVRSAWVMYPGTFFRFWARNGSIGDTMGSGPVDGIGAVPVVPGVEAVALRGLVGAIMGRADADAMDAVA
;
A
#
# COMPACT_ATOMS: atom_id res chain seq x y z
N MET A 1 -44.26 15.90 5.68
CA MET A 1 -43.34 17.07 5.62
C MET A 1 -41.93 16.55 5.27
N ARG A 2 -41.58 16.54 3.98
CA ARG A 2 -40.30 16.00 3.49
C ARG A 2 -39.18 17.02 3.75
N ARG A 3 -38.25 16.75 4.66
CA ARG A 3 -37.00 17.53 4.80
C ARG A 3 -36.24 17.40 3.49
N ARG A 4 -36.16 18.49 2.72
CA ARG A 4 -35.22 18.62 1.59
C ARG A 4 -33.82 18.51 2.17
N LEU A 5 -33.10 17.45 1.80
CA LEU A 5 -31.66 17.34 2.00
C LEU A 5 -31.02 18.50 1.21
N GLY A 6 -30.51 19.50 1.93
CA GLY A 6 -29.75 20.62 1.36
C GLY A 6 -28.53 20.07 0.65
N GLY A 7 -28.60 20.11 -0.68
CA GLY A 7 -27.62 19.52 -1.59
C GLY A 7 -26.20 20.04 -1.36
N VAL A 8 -25.25 19.26 -1.90
CA VAL A 8 -23.82 19.47 -2.20
C VAL A 8 -23.18 20.81 -1.77
N ASP A 9 -23.82 21.96 -1.99
CA ASP A 9 -23.42 23.29 -1.51
C ASP A 9 -23.21 23.38 0.02
N SER A 10 -24.02 22.69 0.82
CA SER A 10 -23.90 22.73 2.28
C SER A 10 -22.66 21.97 2.78
N LEU A 11 -22.34 20.85 2.14
CA LEU A 11 -21.13 20.07 2.41
C LEU A 11 -19.89 20.80 1.92
N ALA A 12 -19.91 21.33 0.70
CA ALA A 12 -18.79 22.08 0.14
C ALA A 12 -18.49 23.35 0.96
N ALA A 13 -19.52 24.06 1.43
CA ALA A 13 -19.36 25.20 2.33
C ALA A 13 -18.79 24.80 3.70
N ARG A 14 -19.21 23.65 4.25
CA ARG A 14 -18.66 23.13 5.50
C ARG A 14 -17.19 22.73 5.34
N VAL A 15 -16.86 21.93 4.33
CA VAL A 15 -15.48 21.52 4.03
C VAL A 15 -14.57 22.73 3.83
N ARG A 16 -15.02 23.75 3.08
CA ARG A 16 -14.24 25.00 2.92
C ARG A 16 -13.99 25.70 4.25
N ARG A 17 -14.99 25.76 5.13
CA ARG A 17 -14.85 26.36 6.46
C ARG A 17 -13.84 25.56 7.31
N ASP A 18 -13.96 24.24 7.31
CA ASP A 18 -13.06 23.34 8.04
C ASP A 18 -11.62 23.50 7.53
N CYS A 19 -11.41 23.60 6.21
CA CYS A 19 -10.09 23.87 5.62
C CYS A 19 -9.50 25.21 6.08
N VAL A 20 -10.30 26.29 6.10
CA VAL A 20 -9.85 27.61 6.56
C VAL A 20 -9.49 27.60 8.05
N GLU A 21 -10.27 26.90 8.88
CA GLU A 21 -10.01 26.76 10.30
C GLU A 21 -8.71 25.97 10.55
N ILE A 22 -8.53 24.86 9.84
CA ILE A 22 -7.30 24.05 9.89
C ILE A 22 -6.10 24.87 9.44
N GLU A 23 -6.21 25.62 8.34
CA GLU A 23 -5.12 26.50 7.85
C GLU A 23 -4.75 27.56 8.91
N GLY A 24 -5.75 28.18 9.53
CA GLY A 24 -5.54 29.16 10.60
C GLY A 24 -4.82 28.56 11.81
N ALA A 25 -5.19 27.35 12.22
CA ALA A 25 -4.55 26.64 13.32
C ALA A 25 -3.11 26.20 12.99
N LEU A 26 -2.84 25.82 11.74
CA LEU A 26 -1.53 25.35 11.29
C LEU A 26 -0.56 26.48 10.92
N ALA A 27 -1.04 27.67 10.55
CA ALA A 27 -0.20 28.77 10.08
C ALA A 27 0.90 29.21 11.08
N PRO A 28 0.65 29.33 12.40
CA PRO A 28 1.71 29.65 13.36
C PRO A 28 2.75 28.53 13.46
N ILE A 29 2.32 27.27 13.37
CA ILE A 29 3.20 26.11 13.40
C ILE A 29 4.08 26.13 12.14
N ALA A 30 3.49 26.25 10.95
CA ALA A 30 4.21 26.24 9.68
C ALA A 30 5.24 27.36 9.53
N ARG A 31 5.02 28.52 10.18
CA ARG A 31 5.95 29.66 10.18
C ARG A 31 7.01 29.61 11.28
N HIS A 32 7.00 28.58 12.13
CA HIS A 32 7.94 28.50 13.24
C HIS A 32 9.39 28.35 12.72
N ARG A 33 10.32 29.10 13.31
CA ARG A 33 11.73 29.15 12.88
C ARG A 33 12.44 27.80 12.85
N MET A 34 11.97 26.82 13.63
CA MET A 34 12.54 25.47 13.65
C MET A 34 12.55 24.82 12.26
N TRP A 35 11.62 25.18 11.38
CA TRP A 35 11.52 24.58 10.06
C TRP A 35 12.57 25.10 9.09
N GLY A 36 13.27 26.20 9.41
CA GLY A 36 14.39 26.70 8.61
C GLY A 36 15.52 25.67 8.47
N ASP A 37 15.68 24.81 9.48
CA ASP A 37 16.67 23.74 9.50
C ASP A 37 16.10 22.38 9.06
N VAL A 38 14.80 22.31 8.71
CA VAL A 38 14.10 21.08 8.35
C VAL A 38 13.84 21.06 6.85
N GLY A 39 14.57 20.21 6.13
CA GLY A 39 14.37 19.98 4.70
C GLY A 39 13.15 19.10 4.38
N ARG A 40 12.81 18.99 3.09
CA ARG A 40 11.85 17.99 2.61
C ARG A 40 12.32 16.59 3.01
N MET A 41 11.42 15.78 3.56
CA MET A 41 11.73 14.40 3.91
C MET A 41 11.99 13.60 2.63
N ARG A 42 13.26 13.28 2.38
CA ARG A 42 13.70 12.43 1.26
C ARG A 42 13.73 10.95 1.62
N LEU A 43 14.10 10.68 2.87
CA LEU A 43 14.11 9.35 3.46
C LEU A 43 13.11 9.33 4.60
N PHE A 44 12.17 8.39 4.56
CA PHE A 44 11.32 8.16 5.71
C PHE A 44 12.10 7.35 6.74
N PRO A 45 12.27 7.87 7.96
CA PRO A 45 13.07 7.23 9.01
C PRO A 45 12.31 6.05 9.65
N ALA A 46 11.91 5.08 8.85
CA ALA A 46 11.29 3.83 9.29
C ALA A 46 12.14 3.13 10.35
N SER A 47 13.46 3.31 10.34
CA SER A 47 14.40 2.70 11.27
C SER A 47 14.58 3.44 12.61
N SER A 48 13.95 4.60 12.81
CA SER A 48 14.16 5.39 14.04
C SER A 48 13.40 4.81 15.23
N THR A 49 14.08 4.08 16.11
CA THR A 49 13.50 3.55 17.36
C THR A 49 12.82 4.63 18.22
N THR A 50 13.26 5.88 18.12
CA THR A 50 12.64 7.03 18.79
C THR A 50 11.27 7.36 18.23
N LEU A 51 11.12 7.40 16.89
CA LEU A 51 9.83 7.63 16.23
C LEU A 51 8.79 6.56 16.55
N GLN A 52 9.28 5.39 16.94
CA GLN A 52 8.49 4.19 17.12
C GLN A 52 8.08 3.96 18.57
N ARG A 53 9.02 4.16 19.51
CA ARG A 53 8.85 3.76 20.91
C ARG A 53 8.38 4.92 21.80
N ARG A 54 8.74 6.16 21.48
CA ARG A 54 8.33 7.31 22.28
C ARG A 54 6.93 7.76 21.87
N GLY A 55 6.03 7.87 22.86
CA GLY A 55 4.59 8.11 22.64
C GLY A 55 4.30 9.30 21.73
N ALA A 56 4.86 10.47 22.05
CA ALA A 56 4.62 11.69 21.27
C ALA A 56 5.06 11.57 19.80
N TYR A 57 6.21 10.94 19.54
CA TYR A 57 6.71 10.76 18.19
C TYR A 57 5.90 9.73 17.39
N ARG A 58 5.45 8.67 18.06
CA ARG A 58 4.56 7.66 17.47
C ARG A 58 3.26 8.28 17.00
N GLU A 59 2.71 9.19 17.80
CA GLU A 59 1.49 9.93 17.46
C GLU A 59 1.69 10.84 16.26
N VAL A 60 2.80 11.58 16.18
CA VAL A 60 3.11 12.41 15.01
C VAL A 60 3.20 11.56 13.74
N LEU A 61 3.92 10.44 13.80
CA LEU A 61 4.05 9.53 12.65
C LEU A 61 2.70 8.96 12.20
N ARG A 62 1.83 8.64 13.16
CA ARG A 62 0.48 8.16 12.87
C ARG A 62 -0.39 9.19 12.16
N HIS A 63 -0.45 10.42 12.68
CA HIS A 63 -1.20 11.51 12.06
C HIS A 63 -0.68 11.83 10.66
N TYR A 64 0.65 11.73 10.48
CA TYR A 64 1.27 11.88 9.19
C TYR A 64 0.78 10.86 8.16
N VAL A 65 0.76 9.55 8.50
CA VAL A 65 0.22 8.51 7.61
C VAL A 65 -1.26 8.75 7.32
N LEU A 66 -2.05 9.09 8.34
CA LEU A 66 -3.49 9.34 8.19
C LEU A 66 -3.81 10.53 7.28
N LEU A 67 -3.08 11.64 7.40
CA LEU A 67 -3.24 12.80 6.51
C LEU A 67 -2.97 12.42 5.05
N ARG A 68 -2.00 11.53 4.81
CA ARG A 68 -1.70 11.00 3.48
C ARG A 68 -2.75 10.02 2.97
N MET A 69 -3.44 9.31 3.86
CA MET A 69 -4.59 8.47 3.47
C MET A 69 -5.82 9.32 3.14
N ALA A 70 -6.05 10.40 3.89
CA ALA A 70 -7.21 11.27 3.70
C ALA A 70 -7.22 11.98 2.33
N SER A 71 -6.05 12.17 1.70
CA SER A 71 -5.98 12.66 0.32
C SER A 71 -6.46 11.65 -0.72
N THR A 72 -6.48 10.36 -0.40
CA THR A 72 -7.01 9.32 -1.28
C THR A 72 -8.49 9.11 -0.94
N ALA A 73 -9.38 9.62 -1.79
CA ALA A 73 -10.82 9.58 -1.55
C ALA A 73 -11.36 8.13 -1.58
N LEU A 74 -11.47 7.49 -0.41
CA LEU A 74 -12.04 6.15 -0.28
C LEU A 74 -13.14 6.08 0.78
N PRO A 75 -14.08 5.14 0.64
CA PRO A 75 -15.26 5.00 1.49
C PRO A 75 -14.92 4.29 2.81
N LEU A 76 -13.95 4.81 3.56
CA LEU A 76 -13.79 4.42 4.96
C LEU A 76 -14.92 5.05 5.76
N ASP A 77 -15.59 4.26 6.60
CA ASP A 77 -16.60 4.81 7.50
C ASP A 77 -15.95 5.50 8.71
N ALA A 78 -16.70 6.39 9.36
CA ALA A 78 -16.20 7.16 10.49
C ALA A 78 -15.75 6.29 11.67
N ALA A 79 -16.36 5.10 11.86
CA ALA A 79 -16.01 4.19 12.94
C ALA A 79 -14.68 3.48 12.66
N GLU A 80 -14.37 3.15 11.40
CA GLU A 80 -13.07 2.61 11.01
C GLU A 80 -11.97 3.66 11.07
N VAL A 81 -12.23 4.88 10.59
CA VAL A 81 -11.28 5.98 10.75
C VAL A 81 -11.02 6.23 12.24
N GLN A 82 -12.06 6.20 13.08
CA GLN A 82 -11.93 6.31 14.53
C GLN A 82 -11.17 5.13 15.14
N GLN A 83 -11.44 3.88 14.73
CA GLN A 83 -10.67 2.73 15.18
C GLN A 83 -9.21 2.83 14.73
N LEU A 84 -8.93 3.27 13.50
CA LEU A 84 -7.58 3.54 13.03
C LEU A 84 -6.91 4.70 13.79
N LEU A 85 -7.69 5.64 14.33
CA LEU A 85 -7.31 6.74 15.24
C LEU A 85 -7.25 6.35 16.73
N GLU A 86 -7.77 5.18 17.12
CA GLU A 86 -7.67 4.64 18.50
C GLU A 86 -6.64 3.49 18.60
N VAL A 87 -6.49 2.72 17.53
CA VAL A 87 -5.57 1.57 17.40
C VAL A 87 -4.13 2.07 17.31
N LYS A 88 -3.35 1.81 18.37
CA LYS A 88 -1.90 2.05 18.46
C LYS A 88 -1.06 1.17 17.51
N ASP A 89 -1.64 0.67 16.43
CA ASP A 89 -1.00 -0.22 15.46
C ASP A 89 -0.71 0.53 14.16
N ILE A 90 0.47 1.16 14.12
CA ILE A 90 0.95 1.84 12.91
C ILE A 90 1.14 0.85 11.76
N ALA A 91 1.36 -0.45 12.04
CA ALA A 91 1.54 -1.43 10.97
C ALA A 91 0.25 -1.60 10.16
N ARG A 92 -0.91 -1.67 10.83
CA ARG A 92 -2.21 -1.73 10.15
C ARG A 92 -2.54 -0.46 9.38
N LEU A 93 -2.15 0.71 9.90
CA LEU A 93 -2.30 1.98 9.17
C LEU A 93 -1.45 2.00 7.90
N TYR A 94 -0.21 1.54 8.00
CA TYR A 94 0.67 1.42 6.85
C TYR A 94 0.14 0.41 5.83
N GLU A 95 -0.35 -0.74 6.28
CA GLU A 95 -0.98 -1.75 5.44
C GLU A 95 -2.13 -1.15 4.59
N LEU A 96 -3.08 -0.49 5.26
CA LEU A 96 -4.19 0.15 4.57
C LEU A 96 -3.73 1.30 3.64
N TRP A 97 -2.75 2.09 4.07
CA TRP A 97 -2.16 3.13 3.22
C TRP A 97 -1.50 2.55 1.96
N THR A 98 -0.73 1.46 2.08
CA THR A 98 -0.10 0.82 0.91
C THR A 98 -1.11 0.23 -0.05
N ALA A 99 -2.25 -0.28 0.45
CA ALA A 99 -3.36 -0.71 -0.41
C ALA A 99 -3.87 0.45 -1.29
N PHE A 100 -3.97 1.65 -0.73
CA PHE A 100 -4.34 2.85 -1.47
C PHE A 100 -3.23 3.32 -2.42
N ALA A 101 -1.96 3.22 -2.04
CA ALA A 101 -0.84 3.49 -2.93
C ALA A 101 -0.85 2.57 -4.17
N VAL A 102 -1.24 1.30 -4.01
CA VAL A 102 -1.43 0.36 -5.14
C VAL A 102 -2.58 0.80 -6.02
N VAL A 103 -3.74 1.16 -5.44
CA VAL A 103 -4.89 1.66 -6.21
C VAL A 103 -4.53 2.92 -7.00
N GLU A 104 -3.85 3.88 -6.38
CA GLU A 104 -3.37 5.10 -7.05
C GLU A 104 -2.40 4.77 -8.18
N ALA A 105 -1.45 3.84 -7.97
CA ALA A 105 -0.54 3.39 -9.02
C ALA A 105 -1.28 2.73 -10.18
N VAL A 106 -2.28 1.88 -9.94
CA VAL A 106 -3.11 1.29 -11.00
C VAL A 106 -3.91 2.37 -11.72
N SER A 107 -4.49 3.32 -10.98
CA SER A 107 -5.25 4.42 -11.56
C SER A 107 -4.40 5.39 -12.39
N ALA A 108 -3.11 5.56 -12.08
CA ALA A 108 -2.21 6.34 -12.92
C ALA A 108 -2.09 5.74 -14.34
N TRP A 109 -2.17 4.41 -14.46
CA TRP A 109 -2.04 3.69 -15.72
C TRP A 109 -3.37 3.42 -16.44
N LYS A 110 -4.43 3.16 -15.67
CA LYS A 110 -5.76 2.75 -16.18
C LYS A 110 -6.79 3.88 -16.16
N GLY A 111 -6.48 4.99 -15.50
CA GLY A 111 -7.41 6.08 -15.23
C GLY A 111 -8.31 5.79 -14.02
N VAL A 112 -9.46 6.47 -14.00
CA VAL A 112 -10.41 6.41 -12.89
C VAL A 112 -11.00 5.00 -12.78
N ALA A 113 -11.05 4.47 -11.55
CA ALA A 113 -11.69 3.18 -11.27
C ALA A 113 -13.17 3.21 -11.68
N SER A 114 -13.66 2.11 -12.24
CA SER A 114 -15.06 1.97 -12.65
C SER A 114 -15.98 1.65 -11.48
N GLY A 115 -15.43 1.10 -10.38
CA GLY A 115 -16.18 0.84 -9.16
C GLY A 115 -15.29 0.55 -7.97
N ALA A 116 -15.82 0.83 -6.77
CA ALA A 116 -15.23 0.41 -5.51
C ALA A 116 -16.34 -0.13 -4.61
N ARG A 117 -16.14 -1.30 -4.00
CA ARG A 117 -17.08 -1.90 -3.05
C ARG A 117 -16.36 -2.41 -1.81
N ARG A 118 -16.98 -2.22 -0.65
CA ARG A 118 -16.58 -2.93 0.56
C ARG A 118 -16.98 -4.39 0.44
N LEU A 119 -16.10 -5.27 0.90
CA LEU A 119 -16.32 -6.70 0.93
C LEU A 119 -16.80 -7.09 2.33
N ALA A 120 -17.95 -7.75 2.38
CA ALA A 120 -18.49 -8.31 3.61
C ALA A 120 -17.74 -9.60 3.97
N HIS A 121 -17.93 -10.04 5.21
CA HIS A 121 -17.45 -11.34 5.66
C HIS A 121 -17.94 -12.46 4.72
N GLY A 122 -17.01 -13.25 4.19
CA GLY A 122 -17.33 -14.35 3.27
C GLY A 122 -17.19 -14.04 1.78
N ASP A 123 -17.20 -12.77 1.34
CA ASP A 123 -17.14 -12.42 -0.09
C ASP A 123 -15.86 -12.91 -0.79
N LEU A 124 -14.75 -12.95 -0.04
CA LEU A 124 -13.48 -13.57 -0.45
C LEU A 124 -13.02 -14.62 0.57
N GLY A 125 -13.95 -15.31 1.25
CA GLY A 125 -13.60 -16.24 2.34
C GLY A 125 -13.03 -15.59 3.61
N ALA A 126 -13.09 -14.25 3.73
CA ALA A 126 -12.53 -13.50 4.86
C ALA A 126 -13.26 -13.80 6.18
N THR A 127 -12.52 -14.28 7.18
CA THR A 127 -12.97 -14.33 8.58
C THR A 127 -12.44 -13.10 9.31
N LEU A 128 -13.36 -12.22 9.73
CA LEU A 128 -13.15 -10.90 10.36
C LEU A 128 -12.42 -9.85 9.47
N GLY A 129 -13.05 -8.68 9.36
CA GLY A 129 -12.55 -7.51 8.63
C GLY A 129 -13.37 -7.17 7.38
N SER A 130 -13.64 -5.88 7.19
CA SER A 130 -14.09 -5.26 5.93
C SER A 130 -12.94 -5.34 4.91
N GLY A 131 -13.14 -6.08 3.82
CA GLY A 131 -12.23 -6.00 2.68
C GLY A 131 -12.62 -4.84 1.76
N LEU A 132 -11.79 -4.53 0.78
CA LEU A 132 -12.12 -3.57 -0.28
C LEU A 132 -11.80 -4.20 -1.63
N LEU A 133 -12.69 -4.01 -2.61
CA LEU A 133 -12.42 -4.34 -4.00
C LEU A 133 -12.59 -3.07 -4.84
N VAL A 134 -11.56 -2.75 -5.62
CA VAL A 134 -11.57 -1.68 -6.61
C VAL A 134 -11.40 -2.32 -7.99
N SER A 135 -12.25 -1.95 -8.93
CA SER A 135 -12.28 -2.56 -10.27
C SER A 135 -12.16 -1.48 -11.35
N TRP A 136 -11.60 -1.86 -12.50
CA TRP A 136 -11.50 -1.04 -13.70
C TRP A 136 -12.27 -1.68 -14.86
N GLY A 137 -12.59 -0.88 -15.89
CA GLY A 137 -13.47 -1.30 -16.99
C GLY A 137 -12.95 -2.45 -17.85
N ASP A 138 -11.66 -2.77 -17.75
CA ASP A 138 -11.02 -3.86 -18.49
C ASP A 138 -10.95 -5.19 -17.70
N GLY A 139 -11.53 -5.24 -16.49
CA GLY A 139 -11.47 -6.42 -15.63
C GLY A 139 -10.25 -6.47 -14.71
N THR A 140 -9.36 -5.47 -14.73
CA THR A 140 -8.33 -5.31 -13.69
C THR A 140 -8.99 -5.05 -12.34
N GLU A 141 -8.52 -5.70 -11.29
CA GLU A 141 -9.07 -5.56 -9.95
C GLU A 141 -8.00 -5.52 -8.86
N VAL A 142 -8.16 -4.65 -7.86
CA VAL A 142 -7.35 -4.61 -6.65
C VAL A 142 -8.21 -4.98 -5.46
N ALA A 143 -7.86 -6.07 -4.78
CA ALA A 143 -8.50 -6.50 -3.54
C ALA A 143 -7.58 -6.26 -2.34
N TYR A 144 -8.09 -5.56 -1.34
CA TYR A 144 -7.49 -5.48 -0.01
C TYR A 144 -8.09 -6.56 0.88
N ASN A 145 -7.24 -7.29 1.60
CA ASN A 145 -7.62 -8.30 2.57
C ASN A 145 -8.34 -9.54 1.98
N ALA A 146 -7.95 -9.95 0.77
CA ALA A 146 -8.44 -11.18 0.14
C ALA A 146 -7.96 -12.44 0.90
N SER A 147 -8.85 -13.43 1.09
CA SER A 147 -8.50 -14.70 1.74
C SER A 147 -8.55 -15.86 0.75
N TYR A 148 -7.49 -16.63 0.71
CA TYR A 148 -7.36 -17.84 -0.09
C TYR A 148 -7.46 -19.04 0.82
N THR A 149 -8.33 -19.99 0.47
CA THR A 149 -8.48 -21.27 1.17
C THR A 149 -8.50 -22.39 0.12
N THR A 150 -8.73 -23.63 0.52
CA THR A 150 -8.96 -24.75 -0.41
C THR A 150 -10.25 -24.62 -1.23
N LYS A 151 -11.08 -23.62 -0.93
CA LYS A 151 -12.27 -23.27 -1.72
C LYS A 151 -11.93 -22.12 -2.69
N PRO A 152 -12.56 -22.10 -3.88
CA PRO A 152 -12.47 -20.97 -4.80
C PRO A 152 -12.81 -19.64 -4.13
N GLY A 153 -11.97 -18.63 -4.37
CA GLY A 153 -12.12 -17.26 -3.88
C GLY A 153 -11.75 -16.25 -4.97
N PHE A 154 -11.15 -15.13 -4.59
CA PHE A 154 -10.78 -14.04 -5.49
C PHE A 154 -9.77 -14.49 -6.56
N HIS A 155 -10.26 -14.79 -7.78
CA HIS A 155 -9.46 -15.23 -8.93
C HIS A 155 -8.51 -16.40 -8.66
N GLY A 156 -8.81 -17.21 -7.64
CA GLY A 156 -7.92 -18.28 -7.23
C GLY A 156 -8.30 -18.90 -5.89
N GLN A 157 -7.52 -19.90 -5.50
CA GLN A 157 -7.63 -20.62 -4.25
C GLN A 157 -6.23 -21.07 -3.80
N SER A 158 -6.08 -21.29 -2.49
CA SER A 158 -4.88 -21.94 -1.97
C SER A 158 -5.08 -23.45 -2.02
N TRP A 159 -4.06 -24.22 -2.42
CA TRP A 159 -4.22 -25.68 -2.48
C TRP A 159 -4.09 -26.38 -1.12
N SER A 160 -3.58 -25.69 -0.09
CA SER A 160 -3.28 -26.27 1.23
C SER A 160 -3.90 -25.49 2.40
N LEU A 161 -3.28 -24.38 2.80
CA LEU A 161 -3.62 -23.61 3.99
C LEU A 161 -4.37 -22.33 3.66
N ARG A 162 -5.04 -21.75 4.66
CA ARG A 162 -5.59 -20.40 4.54
C ARG A 162 -4.45 -19.38 4.45
N LEU A 163 -4.47 -18.56 3.41
CA LEU A 163 -3.51 -17.47 3.19
C LEU A 163 -4.26 -16.16 2.97
N ARG A 164 -3.72 -15.07 3.52
CA ARG A 164 -4.32 -13.74 3.42
C ARG A 164 -3.22 -12.72 3.13
N PRO A 165 -2.87 -12.49 1.85
CA PRO A 165 -2.06 -11.34 1.48
C PRO A 165 -2.81 -10.04 1.76
N ASP A 166 -2.07 -8.97 2.05
CA ASP A 166 -2.69 -7.68 2.38
C ASP A 166 -3.36 -7.07 1.15
N VAL A 167 -2.69 -7.08 0.00
CA VAL A 167 -3.19 -6.56 -1.27
C VAL A 167 -3.00 -7.59 -2.38
N VAL A 168 -3.99 -7.70 -3.26
CA VAL A 168 -3.93 -8.54 -4.45
C VAL A 168 -4.36 -7.73 -5.65
N LEU A 169 -3.49 -7.63 -6.64
CA LEU A 169 -3.77 -7.08 -7.95
C LEU A 169 -4.02 -8.24 -8.93
N PHE A 170 -5.21 -8.30 -9.49
CA PHE A 170 -5.56 -9.19 -10.59
C PHE A 170 -5.47 -8.44 -11.91
N VAL A 171 -4.74 -9.02 -12.87
CA VAL A 171 -4.65 -8.54 -14.25
C VAL A 171 -5.20 -9.62 -15.18
N PRO A 172 -6.27 -9.34 -15.95
CA PRO A 172 -6.94 -10.37 -16.75
C PRO A 172 -6.13 -10.82 -17.97
N ASP A 173 -5.42 -9.87 -18.62
CA ASP A 173 -4.77 -10.10 -19.91
C ASP A 173 -3.38 -9.44 -19.98
N GLY A 174 -2.56 -9.92 -20.93
CA GLY A 174 -1.22 -9.39 -21.19
C GLY A 174 -0.09 -10.30 -20.72
N PRO A 175 1.18 -9.86 -20.90
CA PRO A 175 2.35 -10.70 -20.62
C PRO A 175 2.44 -11.14 -19.16
N SER A 176 1.94 -10.31 -18.23
CA SER A 176 1.97 -10.55 -16.80
C SER A 176 0.61 -11.02 -16.24
N ALA A 177 -0.38 -11.40 -17.07
CA ALA A 177 -1.73 -11.76 -16.62
C ALA A 177 -1.73 -12.80 -15.47
N GLY A 178 -2.61 -12.59 -14.48
CA GLY A 178 -2.75 -13.40 -13.28
C GLY A 178 -2.78 -12.56 -12.00
N LEU A 179 -2.46 -13.18 -10.86
CA LEU A 179 -2.43 -12.50 -9.56
C LEU A 179 -1.03 -12.00 -9.21
N HIS A 180 -0.97 -10.77 -8.75
CA HIS A 180 0.20 -10.16 -8.14
C HIS A 180 -0.15 -9.82 -6.70
N VAL A 181 0.47 -10.51 -5.74
CA VAL A 181 0.21 -10.27 -4.31
C VAL A 181 1.23 -9.29 -3.78
N LEU A 182 0.79 -8.37 -2.92
CA LEU A 182 1.63 -7.41 -2.24
C LEU A 182 1.32 -7.44 -0.75
N ASP A 183 2.34 -7.65 0.08
CA ASP A 183 2.23 -7.74 1.53
C ASP A 183 2.94 -6.55 2.16
N ALA A 184 2.23 -5.79 2.96
CA ALA A 184 2.72 -4.59 3.58
C ALA A 184 3.47 -4.94 4.85
N LYS A 185 4.77 -4.71 4.84
CA LYS A 185 5.60 -4.92 6.01
C LYS A 185 6.06 -3.61 6.61
N PHE A 186 5.28 -3.12 7.55
CA PHE A 186 5.72 -2.02 8.40
C PHE A 186 6.63 -2.57 9.49
N ARG A 187 7.95 -2.49 9.25
CA ARG A 187 8.92 -2.65 10.32
C ARG A 187 9.58 -1.34 10.66
N LEU A 188 9.69 -1.23 11.96
CA LEU A 188 10.21 -0.14 12.70
C LEU A 188 11.53 -0.70 13.24
N SER A 189 12.65 -0.51 12.52
CA SER A 189 13.92 -1.19 12.86
C SER A 189 14.39 -0.82 14.27
N GLY A 190 14.87 -1.82 15.00
CA GLY A 190 15.23 -1.73 16.42
C GLY A 190 15.41 -3.08 17.14
N THR A 191 15.29 -4.21 16.46
CA THR A 191 15.76 -5.52 16.92
C THR A 191 16.57 -6.18 15.82
N LEU A 192 17.84 -5.80 15.76
CA LEU A 192 18.91 -6.66 15.27
C LEU A 192 19.53 -7.32 16.51
N ALA A 193 18.87 -8.38 16.97
CA ALA A 193 19.52 -9.40 17.78
C ALA A 193 19.42 -10.68 16.96
N GLY A 194 20.51 -11.01 16.26
CA GLY A 194 20.76 -12.34 15.70
C GLY A 194 20.34 -12.57 14.26
N ALA A 195 21.21 -12.21 13.31
CA ALA A 195 21.73 -13.07 12.25
C ALA A 195 22.63 -12.22 11.34
N ALA A 196 23.88 -12.64 11.19
CA ALA A 196 24.82 -12.01 10.28
C ALA A 196 24.38 -12.32 8.84
N ASP A 197 23.89 -11.29 8.14
CA ASP A 197 23.79 -11.10 6.67
C ASP A 197 22.70 -10.06 6.30
N ASP A 198 21.96 -9.52 7.28
CA ASP A 198 20.99 -8.45 7.06
C ASP A 198 21.68 -7.11 6.75
N VAL A 199 21.77 -6.75 5.47
CA VAL A 199 22.11 -5.39 5.04
C VAL A 199 21.00 -4.44 5.51
N GLU A 200 21.39 -3.42 6.24
CA GLU A 200 20.50 -2.40 6.81
C GLU A 200 19.70 -1.71 5.68
N GLY A 201 18.40 -2.02 5.58
CA GLY A 201 17.50 -1.42 4.58
C GLY A 201 16.93 -2.37 3.53
N ASP A 202 17.27 -3.67 3.55
CA ASP A 202 16.68 -4.68 2.67
C ASP A 202 15.45 -5.40 3.29
N ALA A 203 14.62 -6.02 2.44
CA ALA A 203 13.57 -6.91 2.91
C ALA A 203 14.18 -8.13 3.63
N ARG A 204 13.64 -8.52 4.78
CA ARG A 204 14.18 -9.65 5.55
C ARG A 204 13.92 -10.95 4.81
N VAL A 205 14.84 -11.91 4.98
CA VAL A 205 14.72 -13.27 4.45
C VAL A 205 13.36 -13.90 4.78
N ASP A 206 12.86 -13.73 6.00
CA ASP A 206 11.55 -14.24 6.42
C ASP A 206 10.37 -13.65 5.63
N ASP A 207 10.44 -12.37 5.22
CA ASP A 207 9.38 -11.77 4.41
C ASP A 207 9.42 -12.33 2.98
N LEU A 208 10.62 -12.57 2.44
CA LEU A 208 10.80 -13.21 1.13
C LEU A 208 10.31 -14.66 1.14
N HIS A 209 10.53 -15.41 2.23
CA HIS A 209 9.94 -16.74 2.40
C HIS A 209 8.41 -16.72 2.38
N LYS A 210 7.78 -15.69 2.96
CA LYS A 210 6.33 -15.48 2.87
C LYS A 210 5.90 -15.25 1.41
N MET A 211 6.70 -14.53 0.62
CA MET A 211 6.40 -14.31 -0.80
C MET A 211 6.49 -15.60 -1.61
N HIS A 212 7.50 -16.44 -1.35
CA HIS A 212 7.56 -17.79 -1.90
C HIS A 212 6.33 -18.63 -1.51
N THR A 213 5.89 -18.53 -0.26
CA THR A 213 4.71 -19.24 0.24
C THR A 213 3.45 -18.86 -0.53
N TYR A 214 3.17 -17.55 -0.71
CA TYR A 214 2.00 -17.13 -1.48
C TYR A 214 2.03 -17.64 -2.92
N ARG A 215 3.20 -17.52 -3.55
CA ARG A 215 3.38 -17.90 -4.96
C ARG A 215 3.28 -19.42 -5.19
N ASP A 216 3.72 -20.23 -4.23
CA ASP A 216 3.63 -21.68 -4.30
C ASP A 216 2.21 -22.18 -3.96
N ALA A 217 1.63 -21.64 -2.89
CA ALA A 217 0.36 -22.12 -2.38
C ALA A 217 -0.87 -21.67 -3.19
N ILE A 218 -0.78 -20.54 -3.91
CA ILE A 218 -1.88 -19.98 -4.71
C ILE A 218 -1.49 -20.04 -6.20
N PRO A 219 -1.94 -21.05 -6.97
CA PRO A 219 -1.45 -21.29 -8.33
C PRO A 219 -1.62 -20.14 -9.32
N ALA A 220 -2.60 -19.26 -9.09
CA ALA A 220 -2.85 -18.09 -9.92
C ALA A 220 -1.85 -16.94 -9.67
N VAL A 221 -1.01 -17.01 -8.64
CA VAL A 221 -0.03 -15.97 -8.32
C VAL A 221 1.18 -16.06 -9.25
N ARG A 222 1.38 -14.99 -10.03
CA ARG A 222 2.55 -14.81 -10.90
C ARG A 222 3.71 -14.17 -10.16
N SER A 223 3.42 -13.14 -9.36
CA SER A 223 4.44 -12.49 -8.55
C SER A 223 3.98 -12.12 -7.16
N ALA A 224 4.92 -12.12 -6.20
CA ALA A 224 4.66 -11.75 -4.81
C ALA A 224 5.67 -10.72 -4.31
N TRP A 225 5.20 -9.64 -3.69
CA TRP A 225 6.00 -8.48 -3.35
C TRP A 225 5.87 -8.08 -1.89
N VAL A 226 6.99 -7.78 -1.25
CA VAL A 226 7.01 -7.11 0.06
C VAL A 226 7.00 -5.60 -0.18
N MET A 227 5.97 -4.90 0.28
CA MET A 227 5.93 -3.43 0.33
C MET A 227 6.42 -2.97 1.69
N TYR A 228 7.49 -2.20 1.74
CA TYR A 228 8.08 -1.80 3.02
C TYR A 228 8.60 -0.36 2.97
N PRO A 229 8.66 0.35 4.10
CA PRO A 229 9.07 1.75 4.14
C PRO A 229 10.60 1.88 4.11
N GLY A 230 11.25 1.24 3.14
CA GLY A 230 12.70 1.30 2.91
C GLY A 230 13.05 2.04 1.63
N THR A 231 14.22 1.71 1.08
CA THR A 231 14.82 2.45 -0.05
C THR A 231 15.09 1.59 -1.27
N PHE A 232 15.33 0.29 -1.08
CA PHE A 232 15.83 -0.56 -2.16
C PHE A 232 14.71 -1.32 -2.84
N PHE A 233 14.64 -1.19 -4.15
CA PHE A 233 13.87 -2.10 -4.99
C PHE A 233 14.71 -3.34 -5.27
N ARG A 234 14.10 -4.52 -5.20
CA ARG A 234 14.77 -5.77 -5.55
C ARG A 234 13.81 -6.78 -6.14
N PHE A 235 14.21 -7.42 -7.23
CA PHE A 235 13.40 -8.42 -7.91
C PHE A 235 14.19 -9.69 -8.18
N TRP A 236 13.61 -10.83 -7.79
CA TRP A 236 14.10 -12.17 -8.09
C TRP A 236 13.11 -12.84 -9.05
N ALA A 237 13.45 -12.83 -10.34
CA ALA A 237 12.64 -13.42 -11.39
C ALA A 237 12.75 -14.96 -11.40
N ARG A 238 11.71 -15.65 -11.88
CA ARG A 238 11.68 -17.13 -11.95
C ARG A 238 12.75 -17.72 -12.84
N ASN A 239 13.21 -16.96 -13.84
CA ASN A 239 14.26 -17.38 -14.77
C ASN A 239 15.67 -17.31 -14.14
N GLY A 240 15.78 -16.92 -12.86
CA GLY A 240 17.05 -16.80 -12.15
C GLY A 240 17.71 -15.42 -12.24
N SER A 241 17.13 -14.46 -12.97
CA SER A 241 17.67 -13.10 -12.98
C SER A 241 17.33 -12.36 -11.69
N ILE A 242 18.32 -11.64 -11.15
CA ILE A 242 18.16 -10.76 -9.99
C ILE A 242 18.51 -9.34 -10.46
N GLY A 243 17.69 -8.37 -10.10
CA GLY A 243 17.93 -6.98 -10.48
C GLY A 243 17.35 -5.99 -9.49
N ASP A 244 17.98 -4.81 -9.43
CA ASP A 244 17.57 -3.67 -8.62
C ASP A 244 16.66 -2.71 -9.42
N THR A 245 16.28 -3.11 -10.64
CA THR A 245 15.30 -2.42 -11.49
C THR A 245 14.34 -3.44 -12.10
N MET A 246 13.18 -2.98 -12.56
CA MET A 246 12.28 -3.80 -13.38
C MET A 246 12.92 -4.07 -14.74
N GLY A 247 13.02 -5.35 -15.12
CA GLY A 247 13.46 -5.75 -16.46
C GLY A 247 12.34 -5.61 -17.51
N SER A 248 12.68 -5.74 -18.79
CA SER A 248 11.77 -5.57 -19.92
C SER A 248 10.89 -6.81 -20.23
N GLY A 249 10.61 -7.66 -19.24
CA GLY A 249 9.92 -8.94 -19.40
C GLY A 249 8.65 -9.06 -18.55
N PRO A 250 7.88 -10.16 -18.73
CA PRO A 250 6.76 -10.48 -17.86
C PRO A 250 7.14 -10.49 -16.38
N VAL A 251 6.26 -9.96 -15.54
CA VAL A 251 6.49 -9.92 -14.09
C VAL A 251 6.14 -11.29 -13.48
N ASP A 252 7.14 -12.16 -13.35
CA ASP A 252 7.04 -13.48 -12.73
C ASP A 252 8.21 -13.75 -11.78
N GLY A 253 7.94 -13.80 -10.48
CA GLY A 253 8.98 -13.91 -9.46
C GLY A 253 8.54 -13.43 -8.09
N ILE A 254 9.49 -13.11 -7.22
CA ILE A 254 9.21 -12.42 -5.96
C ILE A 254 10.09 -11.17 -5.85
N GLY A 255 9.69 -10.21 -5.01
CA GLY A 255 10.49 -9.01 -4.85
C GLY A 255 10.16 -8.19 -3.62
N ALA A 256 10.93 -7.11 -3.46
CA ALA A 256 10.76 -6.10 -2.44
C ALA A 256 10.64 -4.74 -3.14
N VAL A 257 9.61 -3.98 -2.80
CA VAL A 257 9.34 -2.66 -3.38
C VAL A 257 9.26 -1.62 -2.25
N PRO A 258 10.05 -0.54 -2.31
CA PRO A 258 10.00 0.51 -1.30
C PRO A 258 8.74 1.35 -1.50
N VAL A 259 7.94 1.48 -0.45
CA VAL A 259 6.71 2.29 -0.45
C VAL A 259 6.72 3.15 0.79
N VAL A 260 7.09 4.42 0.62
CA VAL A 260 7.33 5.34 1.72
C VAL A 260 6.19 6.36 1.83
N PRO A 261 5.49 6.43 2.98
CA PRO A 261 4.46 7.46 3.18
C PRO A 261 5.09 8.84 3.08
N GLY A 262 4.62 9.67 2.14
CA GLY A 262 5.20 10.99 1.91
C GLY A 262 5.86 11.22 0.60
N VAL A 263 6.64 10.21 0.22
CA VAL A 263 7.48 10.21 -0.95
C VAL A 263 6.64 9.63 -2.09
N GLU A 264 6.87 10.14 -3.28
CA GLU A 264 6.23 9.57 -4.45
C GLU A 264 6.66 8.11 -4.61
N ALA A 265 5.69 7.22 -4.75
CA ALA A 265 5.94 5.77 -4.82
C ALA A 265 6.39 5.37 -6.23
N VAL A 266 7.51 5.94 -6.70
CA VAL A 266 8.01 5.76 -8.08
C VAL A 266 8.28 4.29 -8.40
N ALA A 267 8.96 3.57 -7.49
CA ALA A 267 9.23 2.14 -7.66
C ALA A 267 7.93 1.31 -7.72
N LEU A 268 6.92 1.65 -6.93
CA LEU A 268 5.61 0.99 -6.97
C LEU A 268 4.89 1.29 -8.29
N ARG A 269 4.92 2.54 -8.76
CA ARG A 269 4.32 2.92 -10.06
C ARG A 269 5.01 2.21 -11.22
N GLY A 270 6.33 2.12 -11.20
CA GLY A 270 7.11 1.38 -12.20
C GLY A 270 6.80 -0.12 -12.19
N LEU A 271 6.71 -0.73 -11.00
CA LEU A 271 6.28 -2.12 -10.83
C LEU A 271 4.87 -2.34 -11.41
N VAL A 272 3.90 -1.50 -11.05
CA VAL A 272 2.53 -1.61 -11.57
C VAL A 272 2.51 -1.39 -13.09
N GLY A 273 3.29 -0.45 -13.63
CA GLY A 273 3.43 -0.26 -15.08
C GLY A 273 3.94 -1.52 -15.80
N ALA A 274 5.00 -2.13 -15.26
CA ALA A 274 5.55 -3.37 -15.77
C ALA A 274 4.53 -4.54 -15.70
N ILE A 275 3.77 -4.64 -14.61
CA ILE A 275 2.66 -5.60 -14.48
C ILE A 275 1.59 -5.35 -15.56
N MET A 276 1.27 -4.10 -15.86
CA MET A 276 0.31 -3.74 -16.91
C MET A 276 0.88 -3.86 -18.34
N GLY A 277 2.14 -4.27 -18.50
CA GLY A 277 2.81 -4.39 -19.80
C GLY A 277 3.09 -3.04 -20.46
N ARG A 278 3.18 -1.95 -19.68
CA ARG A 278 3.51 -0.60 -20.16
C ARG A 278 4.77 -0.12 -19.43
N ALA A 279 5.88 -0.03 -20.15
CA ALA A 279 7.10 0.58 -19.61
C ALA A 279 6.91 2.11 -19.61
N ASP A 280 6.98 2.74 -18.44
CA ASP A 280 7.18 4.19 -18.36
C ASP A 280 8.64 4.45 -18.76
N ALA A 281 8.84 5.18 -19.86
CA ALA A 281 10.17 5.68 -20.22
C ALA A 281 10.75 6.59 -19.13
N ASP A 282 9.89 7.23 -18.32
CA ASP A 282 10.27 8.21 -17.30
C ASP A 282 10.54 7.60 -15.90
N ALA A 283 10.16 6.33 -15.66
CA ALA A 283 10.35 5.70 -14.35
C ALA A 283 11.75 5.06 -14.18
N MET A 284 12.48 4.84 -15.28
CA MET A 284 13.80 4.20 -15.25
C MET A 284 14.92 5.12 -14.76
N ASP A 285 14.77 6.45 -14.85
CA ASP A 285 15.79 7.41 -14.43
C ASP A 285 15.75 7.76 -12.93
N ALA A 286 14.75 7.29 -12.19
CA ALA A 286 14.56 7.62 -10.77
C ALA A 286 15.20 6.62 -9.79
N VAL A 287 15.86 5.57 -10.29
CA VAL A 287 16.52 4.51 -9.49
C VAL A 287 18.06 4.55 -9.63
N ALA A 288 18.60 5.58 -10.30
CA ALA A 288 20.05 5.83 -10.43
C ALA A 288 20.58 6.83 -9.39
#